data_AF-A0A841DZY3-F1
#
_entry.id   AF-A0A841DZY3-F1
#
_cell.length_a   1.000
_cell.length_b   1.000
_cell.length_c   1.000
_cell.angle_alpha   90.00
_cell.angle_beta   90.00
_cell.angle_gamma   90.00
#
_symmetry.space_group_name_H-M   'P 1'
#
loop_
_entity.id
_entity.type
_entity.pdbx_description
1 polymer ?
#
loop_
_entity_poly.entity_id
_entity_poly.type
_entity_poly.pdbx_seq_one_letter_code
_entity_poly.pdbx_strand_id
1 'polypeptide(L)' 'MNISADVRNMIITMLAEGSPVWYVAGMVNMRSHDVYTIGHAAGYPDKTKLRRAVWAAQNRVPQAA' A
#
# COMPACT_ATOMS: atom_id res chain seq x y z
N MET A 1 3.79 13.35 7.86
CA MET A 1 4.18 13.11 6.46
C MET A 1 2.93 13.26 5.61
N ASN A 2 2.84 14.26 4.74
CA ASN A 2 1.68 14.45 3.88
C ASN A 2 1.94 13.67 2.58
N ILE A 3 1.36 12.48 2.47
CA ILE A 3 1.53 11.56 1.35
C ILE A 3 0.28 11.60 0.49
N SER A 4 0.43 11.64 -0.84
CA SER A 4 -0.74 11.51 -1.71
C SER A 4 -1.39 10.15 -1.51
N ALA A 5 -2.72 10.11 -1.57
CA ALA A 5 -3.49 8.87 -1.48
C ALA A 5 -3.03 7.85 -2.54
N ASP A 6 -2.59 8.32 -3.70
CA ASP A 6 -2.05 7.49 -4.79
C ASP A 6 -0.77 6.75 -4.39
N VAL A 7 0.18 7.46 -3.76
CA VAL A 7 1.44 6.88 -3.31
C VAL A 7 1.18 5.87 -2.19
N ARG A 8 0.26 6.18 -1.28
CA ARG A 8 -0.16 5.24 -0.24
C ARG A 8 -0.75 3.96 -0.83
N ASN A 9 -1.66 4.08 -1.79
CA ASN A 9 -2.28 2.93 -2.45
C ASN A 9 -1.23 2.12 -3.22
N MET A 10 -0.31 2.78 -3.93
CA MET A 10 0.78 2.12 -4.64
C MET A 10 1.66 1.29 -3.69
N ILE A 11 2.03 1.85 -2.54
CA ILE A 11 2.78 1.13 -1.50
C ILE A 11 2.01 -0.12 -1.04
N ILE A 12 0.75 0.04 -0.66
CA ILE A 12 -0.08 -1.05 -0.14
C ILE A 12 -0.25 -2.16 -1.20
N THR A 13 -0.48 -1.79 -2.46
CA THR A 13 -0.62 -2.72 -3.59
C THR A 13 0.66 -3.53 -3.80
N MET A 14 1.82 -2.89 -3.91
CA MET A 14 3.09 -3.59 -4.12
C MET A 14 3.43 -4.53 -2.95
N LEU A 15 3.16 -4.09 -1.72
CA LEU A 15 3.33 -4.96 -0.53
C LEU A 15 2.35 -6.14 -0.56
N ALA A 16 1.11 -5.94 -1.02
CA ALA A 16 0.11 -7.01 -1.17
C ALA A 16 0.51 -8.03 -2.24
N GLU A 17 1.14 -7.57 -3.34
CA GLU A 17 1.72 -8.39 -4.40
C GLU A 17 2.98 -9.16 -3.96
N GLY A 18 3.56 -8.76 -2.83
CA GLY A 18 4.69 -9.44 -2.19
C GLY A 18 6.04 -8.77 -2.43
N SER A 19 6.07 -7.55 -2.97
CA SER A 19 7.29 -6.77 -3.06
C SER A 19 7.87 -6.50 -1.66
N PRO A 20 9.19 -6.61 -1.48
CA PRO A 20 9.80 -6.33 -0.19
C PRO A 20 9.84 -4.82 0.09
N VAL A 21 9.79 -4.45 1.37
CA VAL A 21 9.74 -3.04 1.82
C VAL A 21 10.90 -2.20 1.27
N TRP A 22 12.12 -2.75 1.20
CA TRP A 22 13.28 -2.03 0.67
C TRP A 22 13.12 -1.67 -0.82
N TYR A 23 12.46 -2.54 -1.60
CA TYR A 23 12.24 -2.32 -3.03
C TYR A 23 11.19 -1.22 -3.24
N VAL A 24 10.05 -1.34 -2.54
CA VAL A 24 8.98 -0.34 -2.60
C VAL A 24 9.49 1.03 -2.15
N ALA A 25 10.30 1.06 -1.08
CA ALA A 25 10.95 2.28 -0.58
C ALA A 25 11.83 2.97 -1.64
N GLY A 26 12.61 2.21 -2.41
CA GLY A 26 13.37 2.75 -3.53
C GLY A 26 12.47 3.31 -4.64
N MET A 27 11.35 2.64 -4.92
CA MET A 27 10.42 3.05 -5.98
C MET A 27 9.64 4.33 -5.65
N VAL A 28 9.23 4.54 -4.39
CA VAL A 28 8.52 5.75 -3.94
C VAL A 28 9.43 6.84 -3.38
N ASN A 29 10.75 6.64 -3.43
CA ASN A 29 11.74 7.54 -2.84
C ASN A 29 11.45 7.87 -1.35
N MET A 30 11.18 6.84 -0.55
CA MET A 30 10.88 6.95 0.88
C MET A 30 11.81 6.08 1.72
N ARG A 31 11.88 6.34 3.03
CA ARG A 31 12.57 5.43 3.94
C ARG A 31 11.77 4.14 4.09
N SER A 32 12.48 3.01 4.19
CA SER A 32 11.85 1.71 4.42
C SER A 32 10.99 1.69 5.69
N HIS A 33 11.35 2.46 6.72
CA HIS A 33 10.54 2.60 7.93
C HIS A 33 9.16 3.23 7.66
N ASP A 34 9.08 4.25 6.78
CA ASP A 34 7.82 4.91 6.45
C ASP A 34 6.92 3.97 5.64
N VAL A 35 7.51 3.27 4.65
CA VAL A 35 6.82 2.25 3.86
C VAL A 35 6.29 1.12 4.75
N TYR A 36 7.10 0.65 5.71
CA TYR A 36 6.66 -0.34 6.70
C TYR A 36 5.49 0.18 7.52
N THR A 37 5.56 1.41 8.03
CA THR A 37 4.51 2.01 8.86
C THR A 37 3.20 2.16 8.09
N ILE A 38 3.27 2.57 6.82
CA ILE A 38 2.12 2.68 5.92
C ILE A 38 1.51 1.30 5.66
N GLY A 39 2.34 0.32 5.31
CA GLY A 39 1.91 -1.06 5.09
C GLY A 39 1.29 -1.65 6.35
N HIS A 40 1.90 -1.42 7.52
CA HIS A 40 1.46 -1.95 8.80
C HIS A 40 0.08 -1.43 9.18
N ALA A 41 -0.17 -0.13 8.97
CA ALA A 41 -1.50 0.47 9.14
C ALA A 41 -2.57 -0.15 8.21
N ALA A 42 -2.16 -0.74 7.09
CA ALA A 42 -3.03 -1.46 6.16
C ALA A 42 -3.07 -2.99 6.40
N GLY A 43 -2.35 -3.51 7.39
CA GLY A 43 -2.34 -4.92 7.78
C GLY A 43 -1.07 -5.70 7.42
N TYR A 44 -0.02 -5.07 6.90
CA TYR A 44 1.30 -5.71 6.73
C TYR A 44 1.85 -6.21 8.10
N PRO A 45 2.49 -7.38 8.17
CA PRO A 45 2.92 -8.27 7.08
C PRO A 45 1.88 -9.30 6.60
N ASP A 46 0.63 -9.22 7.05
CA ASP A 46 -0.44 -10.13 6.61
C ASP A 46 -0.90 -9.77 5.18
N LYS A 47 -0.42 -10.55 4.21
CA LYS A 47 -0.76 -10.41 2.78
C LYS A 47 -2.25 -10.52 2.50
N THR A 48 -3.01 -11.26 3.31
CA THR A 48 -4.46 -11.40 3.12
C THR A 48 -5.18 -10.13 3.53
N LYS A 49 -4.79 -9.50 4.64
CA LYS A 49 -5.31 -8.20 5.04
C LYS A 49 -4.97 -7.11 4.04
N LEU A 50 -3.74 -7.11 3.52
CA LEU A 50 -3.32 -6.18 2.48
C LEU A 50 -4.12 -6.34 1.20
N ARG A 51 -4.29 -7.57 0.69
CA ARG A 51 -5.12 -7.80 -0.51
C ARG A 51 -6.57 -7.35 -0.33
N ARG A 52 -7.14 -7.53 0.87
CA ARG A 52 -8.48 -6.99 1.20
C ARG A 52 -8.50 -5.47 1.20
N ALA A 53 -7.46 -4.82 1.74
CA ALA A 53 -7.35 -3.37 1.72
C ALA A 53 -7.24 -2.82 0.28
N VAL A 54 -6.46 -3.47 -0.59
CA VAL A 54 -6.36 -3.15 -2.02
C VAL A 54 -7.70 -3.33 -2.73
N TRP A 55 -8.36 -4.46 -2.52
CA TRP A 55 -9.68 -4.73 -3.10
C TRP A 55 -10.72 -3.69 -2.65
N ALA A 56 -10.74 -3.34 -1.37
CA ALA A 56 -11.64 -2.30 -0.85
C ALA A 56 -11.32 -0.91 -1.43
N ALA A 57 -10.06 -0.61 -1.74
CA ALA A 57 -9.67 0.63 -2.41
C ALA A 57 -10.12 0.64 -3.88
N GLN A 58 -9.95 -0.47 -4.60
CA GLN A 58 -10.37 -0.62 -6.00
C GLN A 58 -11.88 -0.62 -6.18
N ASN A 59 -12.63 -1.23 -5.27
CA ASN A 59 -14.10 -1.26 -5.32
C ASN A 59 -14.77 0.02 -4.79
N ARG A 60 -14.01 0.95 -4.22
CA ARG A 60 -14.48 2.29 -3.86
C ARG A 60 -14.38 3.30 -5.00
N VAL A 61 -13.72 2.94 -6.10
CA VAL A 61 -13.83 3.70 -7.34
C VAL A 61 -15.30 3.58 -7.76
N PRO A 62 -16.05 4.69 -7.88
CA PRO A 62 -17.49 4.60 -8.08
C PRO A 62 -17.75 3.82 -9.35
N GLN A 63 -18.45 2.71 -9.19
CA GLN A 63 -19.14 2.07 -10.29
C GLN A 63 -20.11 3.14 -10.80
N ALA A 64 -19.69 3.85 -11.85
CA ALA A 64 -20.49 4.88 -12.49
C ALA A 64 -21.80 4.22 -12.89
N ALA A 65 -22.88 4.73 -12.29
CA ALA A 65 -24.27 4.39 -12.59
C ALA A 65 -24.66 4.88 -13.99
#